data_AF-A0A917ANR5-F1
#
_entry.id   AF-A0A917ANR5-F1
#
_cell.length_a   1.000
_cell.length_b   1.000
_cell.length_c   1.000
_cell.angle_alpha   90.00
_cell.angle_beta   90.00
_cell.angle_gamma   90.00
#
_symmetry.space_group_name_H-M   'P 1'
#
loop_
_entity.id
_entity.type
_entity.pdbx_description
1 polymer ?
#
loop_
_entity_poly.entity_id
_entity_poly.type
_entity_poly.pdbx_seq_one_letter_code
_entity_poly.pdbx_strand_id
1 'polypeptide(L)'
;MKKLVTYSLAATIGMSGLVGFASTGAVSAAEVDTTTVRSTITEPRPSIVPEERAVKHHHVFYKKSQYKTIADIPEEVNYYDKEGFRGVVQKESIIELGNYYIVCYSGTVIRC
;
A
#
# COMPACT_ATOMS: atom_id res chain seq x y z
N MET A 1 13.69 -11.02 36.48
CA MET A 1 12.24 -10.84 36.27
C MET A 1 11.97 -10.82 34.76
N LYS A 2 11.43 -11.90 34.20
CA LYS A 2 11.13 -12.02 32.76
C LYS A 2 9.61 -12.14 32.62
N LYS A 3 8.95 -11.14 32.05
CA LYS A 3 7.50 -11.18 31.78
C LYS A 3 7.28 -11.91 30.46
N LEU A 4 6.61 -13.06 30.54
CA LEU A 4 6.09 -13.80 29.38
C LEU A 4 4.80 -13.10 28.94
N VAL A 5 4.77 -12.56 27.73
CA VAL A 5 3.56 -11.95 27.15
C VAL A 5 2.91 -13.00 26.24
N THR A 6 1.75 -13.49 26.66
CA THR A 6 0.89 -14.40 25.90
C THR A 6 0.01 -13.58 24.96
N TYR A 7 0.17 -13.76 23.65
CA TYR A 7 -0.74 -13.18 22.65
C TYR A 7 -1.81 -14.21 22.29
N SER A 8 -3.06 -13.91 22.66
CA SER A 8 -4.25 -14.67 22.25
C SER A 8 -4.71 -14.14 20.89
N LEU A 9 -4.59 -14.97 19.85
CA LEU A 9 -5.09 -14.64 18.51
C LEU A 9 -6.56 -15.09 18.41
N ALA A 10 -7.47 -14.13 18.37
CA ALA A 10 -8.90 -14.37 18.21
C ALA A 10 -9.22 -14.88 16.79
N ALA A 11 -9.72 -16.11 16.70
CA ALA A 11 -10.33 -16.63 15.47
C ALA A 11 -11.79 -16.16 15.40
N THR A 12 -12.13 -15.37 14.38
CA THR A 12 -13.52 -15.05 14.04
C THR A 12 -13.91 -15.76 12.75
N ILE A 13 -14.77 -16.77 12.88
CA ILE A 13 -15.51 -17.37 11.77
C ILE A 13 -16.96 -17.46 12.22
N GLY A 14 -17.89 -16.99 11.40
CA GLY A 14 -19.32 -17.21 11.64
C GLY A 14 -20.23 -16.40 10.73
N MET A 15 -20.41 -16.87 9.49
CA MET A 15 -21.59 -16.58 8.66
C MET A 15 -22.85 -17.10 9.35
N SER A 16 -23.88 -16.26 9.47
CA SER A 16 -25.32 -16.56 9.71
C SER A 16 -26.01 -15.19 9.86
N GLY A 17 -27.15 -14.86 9.27
CA GLY A 17 -28.14 -15.59 8.51
C GLY A 17 -29.21 -14.60 8.03
N LEU A 18 -29.96 -15.04 7.02
CA LEU A 18 -31.03 -14.35 6.32
C LEU A 18 -32.33 -14.35 7.14
N VAL A 19 -32.83 -13.19 7.57
CA VAL A 19 -34.22 -12.97 8.07
C VAL A 19 -34.49 -11.46 7.98
N GLY A 20 -35.59 -10.89 7.53
CA GLY A 20 -36.84 -11.31 6.90
C GLY A 20 -37.62 -10.01 6.64
N PHE A 21 -38.17 -9.81 5.45
CA PHE A 21 -39.00 -8.64 5.16
C PHE A 21 -40.47 -9.00 5.41
N ALA A 22 -41.05 -8.42 6.46
CA ALA A 22 -42.49 -8.32 6.61
C ALA A 22 -42.85 -7.01 7.33
N SER A 23 -43.34 -6.04 6.57
CA SER A 23 -44.26 -5.02 7.07
C SER A 23 -45.35 -4.84 6.03
N THR A 24 -46.47 -5.51 6.27
CA THR A 24 -47.78 -5.11 5.76
C THR A 24 -48.19 -3.82 6.46
N GLY A 25 -48.57 -2.80 5.69
CA GLY A 25 -49.00 -1.51 6.24
C GLY A 25 -49.69 -0.65 5.19
N ALA A 26 -51.03 -0.74 5.20
CA ALA A 26 -52.05 0.20 4.74
C ALA A 26 -51.74 1.19 3.59
N VAL A 27 -52.55 1.09 2.54
CA VAL A 27 -52.87 2.19 1.63
C VAL A 27 -53.43 3.39 2.41
N SER A 28 -52.82 4.56 2.24
CA SER A 28 -53.49 5.84 2.48
C SER A 28 -52.97 6.84 1.45
N ALA A 29 -53.87 7.31 0.61
CA ALA A 29 -53.61 8.35 -0.37
C ALA A 29 -53.47 9.69 0.36
N ALA A 30 -52.36 10.39 0.16
CA ALA A 30 -52.25 11.79 0.44
C ALA A 30 -51.23 12.43 -0.51
N GLU A 31 -51.77 13.31 -1.34
CA GLU A 31 -51.15 14.53 -1.86
C GLU A 31 -49.85 14.43 -2.69
N VAL A 32 -50.02 14.82 -3.95
CA VAL A 32 -48.95 15.27 -4.84
C VAL A 32 -48.23 16.44 -4.17
N ASP A 33 -46.99 16.22 -3.74
CA ASP A 33 -46.05 17.32 -3.54
C ASP A 33 -44.84 17.12 -4.45
N THR A 34 -44.72 18.05 -5.39
CA THR A 34 -43.67 18.09 -6.40
C THR A 34 -42.45 18.74 -5.77
N THR A 35 -41.57 17.94 -5.18
CA THR A 35 -40.18 18.34 -4.98
C THR A 35 -39.26 17.25 -5.49
N THR A 36 -38.98 17.30 -6.79
CA THR A 36 -37.85 16.58 -7.40
C THR A 36 -36.55 17.17 -6.82
N VAL A 37 -36.13 16.70 -5.66
CA VAL A 37 -34.74 16.84 -5.22
C VAL A 37 -33.94 15.94 -6.13
N ARG A 38 -33.40 16.51 -7.22
CA ARG A 38 -32.39 15.86 -8.04
C ARG A 38 -31.15 15.71 -7.15
N SER A 39 -31.06 14.59 -6.45
CA SER A 39 -29.84 14.13 -5.81
C SER A 39 -28.81 13.93 -6.91
N THR A 40 -28.02 14.96 -7.18
CA THR A 40 -26.76 14.82 -7.90
C THR A 40 -25.93 13.84 -7.09
N ILE A 41 -25.89 12.58 -7.54
CA ILE A 41 -24.85 11.63 -7.16
C ILE A 41 -23.57 12.24 -7.72
N THR A 42 -22.92 13.08 -6.91
CA THR A 42 -21.52 13.43 -7.15
C THR A 42 -20.77 12.14 -6.95
N GLU A 43 -20.46 11.45 -8.05
CA GLU A 43 -19.51 10.34 -8.03
C GLU A 43 -18.28 10.81 -7.23
N PRO A 44 -17.82 10.03 -6.23
CA PRO A 44 -16.64 10.41 -5.49
C PRO A 44 -15.50 10.50 -6.50
N ARG A 45 -15.03 11.73 -6.75
CA ARG A 45 -13.81 11.96 -7.54
C ARG A 45 -12.74 11.07 -6.91
N PRO A 46 -12.10 10.16 -7.66
CA PRO A 46 -11.02 9.37 -7.09
C PRO A 46 -10.00 10.34 -6.52
N SER A 47 -9.67 10.16 -5.25
CA SER A 47 -8.60 10.89 -4.60
C SER A 47 -7.32 10.65 -5.40
N ILE A 48 -6.83 11.67 -6.12
CA ILE A 48 -5.54 11.65 -6.83
C ILE A 48 -4.41 11.94 -5.82
N VAL A 49 -4.59 11.54 -4.55
CA VAL A 49 -3.53 11.70 -3.57
C VAL A 49 -2.47 10.65 -3.90
N PRO A 50 -1.22 11.06 -4.18
CA PRO A 50 -0.16 10.11 -4.48
C PRO A 50 0.03 9.19 -3.27
N GLU A 51 -0.07 7.89 -3.50
CA GLU A 51 0.18 6.89 -2.47
C GLU A 51 1.69 6.74 -2.31
N GLU A 52 2.21 7.11 -1.14
CA GLU A 52 3.61 6.94 -0.80
C GLU A 52 3.85 5.55 -0.18
N ARG A 53 4.96 4.92 -0.55
CA ARG A 53 5.40 3.65 0.03
C ARG A 53 6.87 3.73 0.40
N ALA A 54 7.20 3.27 1.61
CA ALA A 54 8.59 3.10 2.01
C ALA A 54 9.16 1.82 1.39
N VAL A 55 10.23 1.97 0.61
CA VAL A 55 11.08 0.87 0.14
C VAL A 55 12.18 0.69 1.17
N LYS A 56 12.23 -0.50 1.77
CA LYS A 56 13.28 -0.88 2.72
C LYS A 56 14.03 -2.08 2.19
N HIS A 57 15.34 -2.06 2.34
CA HIS A 57 16.20 -3.21 2.08
C HIS A 57 16.15 -3.71 0.62
N HIS A 58 16.14 -2.80 -0.35
CA HIS A 58 16.23 -3.16 -1.75
C HIS A 58 17.69 -3.49 -2.09
N HIS A 59 17.98 -4.78 -2.28
CA HIS A 59 19.33 -5.26 -2.52
C HIS A 59 19.65 -5.34 -4.01
N VAL A 60 20.74 -4.68 -4.42
CA VAL A 60 21.27 -4.70 -5.78
C VAL A 60 22.68 -5.30 -5.76
N PHE A 61 22.96 -6.18 -6.72
CA PHE A 61 24.26 -6.85 -6.85
C PHE A 61 25.07 -6.17 -7.95
N TYR A 62 26.21 -5.59 -7.57
CA TYR A 62 27.17 -5.02 -8.52
C TYR A 62 28.38 -5.95 -8.66
N LYS A 63 28.82 -6.18 -9.90
CA LYS A 63 30.04 -6.97 -10.17
C LYS A 63 31.28 -6.09 -9.99
N LYS A 64 32.27 -6.59 -9.25
CA LYS A 64 33.58 -5.92 -9.07
C LYS A 64 34.34 -5.72 -10.39
N SER A 65 34.02 -6.49 -11.43
CA SER A 65 34.59 -6.30 -12.76
C SER A 65 34.10 -5.01 -13.44
N GLN A 66 32.92 -4.50 -13.08
CA GLN A 66 32.32 -3.30 -13.64
C GLN A 66 32.52 -2.08 -12.73
N TYR A 67 32.61 -2.31 -11.42
CA TYR A 67 32.79 -1.29 -10.39
C TYR A 67 34.05 -1.64 -9.63
N LYS A 68 35.17 -0.96 -9.92
CA LYS A 68 36.47 -1.33 -9.33
C LYS A 68 36.59 -0.87 -7.88
N THR A 69 35.90 0.20 -7.52
CA THR A 69 35.90 0.77 -6.19
C THR A 69 34.47 0.95 -5.69
N ILE A 70 34.32 1.02 -4.36
CA ILE A 70 33.04 1.30 -3.70
C ILE A 70 32.52 2.69 -4.09
N ALA A 71 33.41 3.64 -4.38
CA ALA A 71 33.06 4.99 -4.80
C ALA A 71 32.38 5.02 -6.18
N ASP A 72 32.62 4.00 -7.02
CA ASP A 72 31.98 3.90 -8.33
C ASP A 72 30.50 3.45 -8.23
N ILE A 73 30.08 2.95 -7.05
CA ILE A 73 28.72 2.47 -6.82
C ILE A 73 27.77 3.67 -6.64
N PRO A 74 26.69 3.76 -7.44
CA PRO A 74 25.73 4.85 -7.36
C PRO A 74 25.21 5.08 -5.95
N GLU A 75 25.22 6.32 -5.49
CA GLU A 75 24.63 6.70 -4.20
C GLU A 75 23.11 6.62 -4.22
N GLU A 76 22.50 6.83 -5.39
CA GLU A 76 21.06 6.76 -5.59
C GLU A 76 20.74 5.99 -6.87
N VAL A 77 19.61 5.27 -6.87
CA VAL A 77 19.13 4.55 -8.04
C VAL A 77 17.63 4.77 -8.24
N ASN A 78 17.22 4.79 -9.51
CA ASN A 78 15.80 4.83 -9.85
C ASN A 78 15.18 3.47 -9.54
N TYR A 79 14.11 3.50 -8.75
CA TYR A 79 13.30 2.34 -8.39
C TYR A 79 12.00 2.36 -9.19
N TYR A 80 11.63 1.19 -9.72
CA TYR A 80 10.36 0.96 -10.38
C TYR A 80 9.84 -0.40 -9.97
N ASP A 81 8.57 -0.45 -9.59
CA ASP A 81 7.87 -1.68 -9.23
C ASP A 81 6.69 -1.95 -10.16
N LYS A 82 6.29 -3.22 -10.26
CA LYS A 82 5.17 -3.70 -11.08
C LYS A 82 3.83 -3.13 -10.62
N GLU A 83 3.75 -2.73 -9.35
CA GLU A 83 2.57 -2.10 -8.75
C GLU A 83 2.42 -0.61 -9.14
N GLY A 84 3.32 -0.08 -9.99
CA GLY A 84 3.28 1.30 -10.47
C GLY A 84 3.96 2.31 -9.55
N PHE A 85 4.67 1.84 -8.51
CA PHE A 85 5.48 2.73 -7.69
C PHE A 85 6.78 3.06 -8.38
N ARG A 86 7.14 4.34 -8.40
CA ARG A 86 8.46 4.80 -8.87
C ARG A 86 9.03 5.86 -7.95
N GLY A 87 10.35 5.96 -7.94
CA GLY A 87 11.04 7.00 -7.18
C GLY A 87 12.54 6.77 -7.19
N VAL A 88 13.24 7.51 -6.32
CA VAL A 88 14.68 7.37 -6.13
C VAL A 88 14.91 6.77 -4.75
N VAL A 89 15.76 5.76 -4.68
CA VAL A 89 16.18 5.13 -3.42
C VAL A 89 17.66 5.36 -3.20
N GLN A 90 18.04 5.55 -1.94
CA GLN A 90 19.38 5.95 -1.53
C GLN A 90 20.14 4.78 -0.93
N LYS A 91 21.45 4.77 -1.15
CA LYS A 91 22.38 3.77 -0.65
C LYS A 91 22.49 3.87 0.86
N GLU A 92 22.20 2.77 1.54
CA GLU A 92 22.20 2.67 3.00
C GLU A 92 23.42 1.92 3.51
N SER A 93 23.74 0.78 2.90
CA SER A 93 24.89 -0.04 3.27
C SER A 93 25.44 -0.84 2.10
N ILE A 94 26.69 -1.28 2.24
CA ILE A 94 27.41 -2.03 1.22
C ILE A 94 28.11 -3.19 1.92
N ILE A 95 27.93 -4.40 1.37
CA ILE A 95 28.59 -5.61 1.83
C ILE A 95 29.44 -6.13 0.67
N GLU A 96 30.72 -6.37 0.96
CA GLU A 96 31.61 -7.02 0.01
C GLU A 96 31.51 -8.54 0.13
N LEU A 97 31.20 -9.23 -0.97
CA LEU A 97 31.15 -10.68 -0.99
C LEU A 97 31.79 -11.24 -2.26
N GLY A 98 33.00 -11.77 -2.12
CA GLY A 98 33.77 -12.32 -3.24
C GLY A 98 33.91 -11.30 -4.38
N ASN A 99 33.36 -11.65 -5.55
CA ASN A 99 33.41 -10.83 -6.78
C ASN A 99 32.26 -9.81 -6.91
N TYR A 100 31.45 -9.65 -5.86
CA TYR A 100 30.29 -8.77 -5.87
C TYR A 100 30.32 -7.76 -4.73
N TYR A 101 29.68 -6.61 -4.97
CA TYR A 101 29.17 -5.71 -3.94
C TYR A 101 27.67 -5.93 -3.83
N ILE A 102 27.19 -6.21 -2.62
CA ILE A 102 25.77 -6.27 -2.30
C ILE A 102 25.42 -4.93 -1.67
N VAL A 103 24.60 -4.14 -2.35
CA VAL A 103 24.27 -2.78 -1.94
C VAL A 103 22.81 -2.72 -1.54
N CYS A 104 22.55 -2.23 -0.35
CA CYS A 104 21.21 -2.02 0.17
C CYS A 104 20.79 -0.59 -0.12
N TYR A 105 19.65 -0.43 -0.81
CA TYR A 105 19.00 0.84 -1.04
C TYR A 105 17.67 0.92 -0.28
N SER A 106 17.38 2.10 0.27
CA SER A 106 16.13 2.39 0.98
C SER A 106 15.66 3.81 0.61
N GLY A 107 14.35 4.06 0.68
CA GLY A 107 13.79 5.36 0.34
C GLY A 107 12.27 5.34 0.31
N THR A 108 11.68 6.43 -0.17
CA THR A 108 10.22 6.54 -0.35
C THR A 108 9.91 6.68 -1.84
N VAL A 109 8.92 5.94 -2.29
CA VAL A 109 8.46 5.93 -3.69
C VAL A 109 6.99 6.31 -3.75
N ILE A 110 6.57 6.82 -4.90
CA ILE A 110 5.22 7.35 -5.09
C ILE A 110 4.54 6.55 -6.19
N ARG A 111 3.26 6.23 -5.99
CA ARG A 111 2.43 5.59 -7.00
C ARG A 111 2.18 6.52 -8.19
N CYS A 112 2.41 6.01 -9.40
CA CYS A 112 2.39 6.77 -10.63
C CYS A 112 1.49 6.16 -11.71
#